data_AF-A0A2V2V1C3-F1
#
_entry.id   AF-A0A2V2V1C3-F1
#
_cell.length_a   1.000
_cell.length_b   1.000
_cell.length_c   1.000
_cell.angle_alpha   90.00
_cell.angle_beta   90.00
_cell.angle_gamma   90.00
#
_symmetry.space_group_name_H-M   'P 1'
#
loop_
_entity.id
_entity.type
_entity.pdbx_description
1 polymer ?
#
loop_
_entity_poly.entity_id
_entity_poly.type
_entity_poly.pdbx_seq_one_letter_code
_entity_poly.pdbx_strand_id
1 'polypeptide(L)'
;MRRRMQQLRSDERKAAKAEARREQWLLEQHPYLDGVALAGLPLSKLGLSEDEEFTRLAEEHTVLAASPEKNAEALAAKEQCLKARAAQLAAAVVRQEAALREQMPYLMHLPFDVALRELHLESNPEFVALVAKHAALCEDPDRAGGAEAKRLERAMRDLAKRIAEDVVEARRRALVETENLHEKYRACRRSRLPVLPLWKWVWVEDPVFRALSHELDGLHADPTKNAEQIAATERGGASTGDGAWFREAAGNRRGATQVPISSETRG
;
A
#
# COMPACT_ATOMS: atom_id res chain seq x y z
N MET A 1 -26.46 -13.05 16.80
CA MET A 1 -25.12 -12.89 17.41
C MET A 1 -24.05 -13.79 16.79
N ARG A 2 -24.18 -15.13 16.83
CA ARG A 2 -23.13 -16.08 16.37
C ARG A 2 -22.64 -15.89 14.92
N ARG A 3 -23.56 -15.70 13.95
CA ARG A 3 -23.20 -15.48 12.53
C ARG A 3 -22.39 -14.19 12.32
N ARG A 4 -22.77 -13.09 12.98
CA ARG A 4 -22.04 -11.81 12.91
C ARG A 4 -20.62 -11.95 13.46
N MET A 5 -20.46 -12.65 14.58
CA MET A 5 -19.13 -12.86 15.18
C MET A 5 -18.23 -13.73 14.31
N GLN A 6 -18.80 -14.73 13.62
CA GLN A 6 -18.06 -15.52 12.64
C GLN A 6 -17.61 -14.68 11.44
N GLN A 7 -18.49 -13.81 10.93
CA GLN A 7 -18.12 -12.89 9.85
C GLN A 7 -16.97 -11.97 10.25
N LEU A 8 -17.05 -11.34 11.44
CA LEU A 8 -16.00 -10.45 11.93
C LEU A 8 -14.63 -11.16 12.00
N ARG A 9 -14.59 -12.38 12.54
CA ARG A 9 -13.35 -13.19 12.60
C ARG A 9 -12.83 -13.57 11.21
N SER A 10 -13.73 -13.86 10.26
CA SER A 10 -13.35 -14.15 8.88
C SER A 10 -12.70 -12.93 8.23
N ASP A 11 -13.33 -11.77 8.38
CA ASP A 11 -12.83 -10.50 7.85
C ASP A 11 -11.49 -10.11 8.49
N GLU A 12 -11.32 -10.29 9.81
CA GLU A 12 -10.05 -10.09 10.50
C GLU A 12 -8.95 -10.98 9.92
N ARG A 13 -9.25 -12.26 9.67
CA ARG A 13 -8.30 -13.19 9.04
C ARG A 13 -7.95 -12.77 7.62
N LYS A 14 -8.93 -12.33 6.84
CA LYS A 14 -8.71 -11.81 5.48
C LYS A 14 -7.84 -10.56 5.50
N ALA A 15 -8.12 -9.63 6.41
CA ALA A 15 -7.35 -8.41 6.56
C ALA A 15 -5.87 -8.70 6.92
N ALA A 16 -5.63 -9.56 7.91
CA ALA A 16 -4.28 -9.96 8.30
C ALA A 16 -3.52 -10.65 7.15
N LYS A 17 -4.22 -11.45 6.33
CA LYS A 17 -3.63 -12.14 5.18
C LYS A 17 -3.25 -11.15 4.07
N ALA A 18 -4.09 -10.15 3.80
CA ALA A 18 -3.78 -9.07 2.87
C ALA A 18 -2.57 -8.24 3.32
N GLU A 19 -2.48 -7.90 4.61
CA GLU A 19 -1.31 -7.19 5.16
C GLU A 19 -0.02 -8.01 5.04
N ALA A 20 -0.05 -9.30 5.44
CA ALA A 20 1.10 -10.18 5.33
C ALA A 20 1.60 -10.31 3.88
N ARG A 21 0.70 -10.41 2.91
CA ARG A 21 1.07 -10.42 1.48
C ARG A 21 1.68 -9.10 1.03
N ARG A 22 1.10 -7.97 1.45
CA ARG A 22 1.63 -6.65 1.11
C ARG A 22 3.06 -6.52 1.61
N GLU A 23 3.31 -6.94 2.84
CA GLU A 23 4.64 -6.91 3.45
C GLU A 23 5.61 -7.85 2.72
N GLN A 24 5.19 -9.08 2.44
CA GLN A 24 5.99 -10.03 1.66
C GLN A 24 6.32 -9.49 0.27
N TRP A 25 5.37 -8.87 -0.42
CA TRP A 25 5.60 -8.28 -1.73
C TRP A 25 6.62 -7.15 -1.67
N LEU A 26 6.56 -6.28 -0.65
CA LEU A 26 7.56 -5.22 -0.43
C LEU A 26 8.96 -5.81 -0.20
N LEU A 27 9.07 -6.90 0.57
CA LEU A 27 10.33 -7.62 0.75
C LEU A 27 10.83 -8.24 -0.55
N GLU A 28 9.95 -8.80 -1.38
CA GLU A 28 10.32 -9.35 -2.69
C GLU A 28 10.83 -8.28 -3.66
N GLN A 29 10.30 -7.04 -3.59
CA GLN A 29 10.80 -5.91 -4.37
C GLN A 29 12.10 -5.33 -3.81
N HIS A 30 12.28 -5.40 -2.49
CA HIS A 30 13.41 -4.83 -1.76
C HIS A 30 14.11 -5.89 -0.89
N PRO A 31 14.68 -6.95 -1.48
CA PRO A 31 15.21 -8.10 -0.73
C PRO A 31 16.38 -7.71 0.19
N TYR A 32 17.11 -6.64 -0.15
CA TYR A 32 18.15 -6.08 0.69
C TYR A 32 17.63 -5.44 1.98
N LEU A 33 16.32 -5.24 2.17
CA LEU A 33 15.75 -4.77 3.43
C LEU A 33 15.38 -5.89 4.39
N ASP A 34 15.55 -7.15 4.00
CA ASP A 34 15.31 -8.28 4.90
C ASP A 34 16.26 -8.24 6.12
N GLY A 35 15.70 -8.47 7.30
CA GLY A 35 16.42 -8.41 8.58
C GLY A 35 16.90 -7.01 9.03
N VAL A 36 16.57 -5.93 8.31
CA VAL A 36 16.94 -4.57 8.71
C VAL A 36 16.07 -4.09 9.87
N ALA A 37 16.71 -3.54 10.91
CA ALA A 37 16.00 -2.98 12.05
C ALA A 37 15.40 -1.60 11.69
N LEU A 38 14.08 -1.56 11.50
CA LEU A 38 13.33 -0.35 11.10
C LEU A 38 12.50 0.20 12.26
N ALA A 39 13.11 0.30 13.45
CA ALA A 39 12.45 0.75 14.69
C ALA A 39 11.16 -0.03 15.05
N GLY A 40 11.06 -1.30 14.64
CA GLY A 40 9.88 -2.15 14.84
C GLY A 40 8.72 -1.86 13.89
N LEU A 41 8.90 -1.00 12.89
CA LEU A 41 7.88 -0.70 11.88
C LEU A 41 7.96 -1.68 10.71
N PRO A 42 6.81 -2.13 10.15
CA PRO A 42 6.78 -2.88 8.90
C PRO A 42 7.09 -1.96 7.70
N LEU A 43 7.62 -2.52 6.60
CA LEU A 43 7.97 -1.77 5.39
C LEU A 43 6.78 -1.00 4.84
N SER A 44 5.59 -1.59 4.92
CA SER A 44 4.34 -0.97 4.50
C SER A 44 4.00 0.37 5.20
N LYS A 45 4.66 0.70 6.31
CA LYS A 45 4.50 1.96 7.06
C LYS A 45 5.57 3.01 6.74
N LEU A 46 6.60 2.68 5.97
CA LEU A 46 7.73 3.59 5.71
C LEU A 46 7.50 4.55 4.55
N GLY A 47 6.55 4.28 3.66
CA GLY A 47 6.32 5.11 2.47
C GLY A 47 7.49 5.06 1.48
N LEU A 48 8.08 3.88 1.27
CA LEU A 48 9.25 3.70 0.40
C LEU A 48 9.01 4.16 -1.04
N SER A 49 7.77 4.02 -1.54
CA SER A 49 7.38 4.42 -2.89
C SER A 49 7.19 5.93 -3.06
N GLU A 50 6.97 6.64 -1.95
CA GLU A 50 6.75 8.08 -1.89
C GLU A 50 8.07 8.84 -1.66
N ASP A 51 9.12 8.14 -1.23
CA ASP A 51 10.44 8.73 -1.00
C ASP A 51 11.28 8.74 -2.29
N GLU A 52 11.45 9.92 -2.88
CA GLU A 52 12.18 10.12 -4.14
C GLU A 52 13.64 9.64 -4.09
N GLU A 53 14.29 9.76 -2.94
CA GLU A 53 15.68 9.32 -2.78
C GLU A 53 15.76 7.79 -2.80
N PHE A 54 14.88 7.11 -2.05
CA PHE A 54 14.78 5.67 -2.03
C PHE A 54 14.41 5.10 -3.40
N THR A 55 13.43 5.68 -4.09
CA THR A 55 13.01 5.21 -5.42
C THR A 55 14.14 5.35 -6.44
N ARG A 56 14.83 6.49 -6.47
CA ARG A 56 16.02 6.69 -7.33
C ARG A 56 17.12 5.67 -7.03
N LEU A 57 17.44 5.45 -5.75
CA LEU A 57 18.45 4.46 -5.35
C LEU A 57 18.05 3.03 -5.75
N ALA A 58 16.76 2.70 -5.64
CA ALA A 58 16.23 1.40 -6.02
C ALA A 58 16.29 1.19 -7.54
N GLU A 59 15.97 2.20 -8.33
CA GLU A 59 16.11 2.19 -9.79
C GLU A 59 17.58 1.97 -10.20
N GLU A 60 18.52 2.72 -9.62
CA GLU A 60 19.95 2.53 -9.87
C GLU A 60 20.42 1.11 -9.48
N HIS A 61 19.93 0.58 -8.36
CA HIS A 61 20.20 -0.81 -7.95
C HIS A 61 19.70 -1.80 -9.00
N THR A 62 18.49 -1.62 -9.54
CA THR A 62 17.95 -2.51 -10.59
C THR A 62 18.81 -2.51 -11.86
N VAL A 63 19.36 -1.36 -12.24
CA VAL A 63 20.28 -1.23 -13.38
C VAL A 63 21.58 -1.97 -13.10
N LEU A 64 22.18 -1.79 -11.93
CA LEU A 64 23.42 -2.48 -11.55
C LEU A 64 23.22 -4.00 -11.43
N ALA A 65 22.06 -4.43 -10.94
CA ALA A 65 21.68 -5.83 -10.78
C ALA A 65 21.53 -6.55 -12.14
N ALA A 66 21.53 -5.83 -13.26
CA ALA A 66 21.59 -6.41 -14.59
C ALA A 66 22.90 -7.17 -14.88
N SER A 67 23.99 -6.87 -14.18
CA SER A 67 25.30 -7.51 -14.34
C SER A 67 26.00 -7.62 -12.98
N PRO A 68 25.50 -8.49 -12.07
CA PRO A 68 25.90 -8.50 -10.67
C PRO A 68 27.37 -8.88 -10.46
N GLU A 69 27.93 -9.76 -11.31
CA GLU A 69 29.33 -10.19 -11.21
C GLU A 69 30.32 -9.04 -11.44
N LYS A 70 29.99 -8.10 -12.32
CA LYS A 70 30.83 -6.92 -12.61
C LYS A 70 30.62 -5.77 -11.64
N ASN A 71 29.44 -5.73 -11.02
CA ASN A 71 28.97 -4.61 -10.21
C ASN A 71 28.86 -4.97 -8.71
N ALA A 72 29.49 -6.05 -8.25
CA ALA A 72 29.29 -6.57 -6.90
C ALA A 72 29.55 -5.53 -5.80
N GLU A 73 30.66 -4.79 -5.89
CA GLU A 73 31.00 -3.74 -4.93
C GLU A 73 30.02 -2.55 -4.99
N ALA A 74 29.67 -2.12 -6.21
CA ALA A 74 28.71 -1.04 -6.42
C ALA A 74 27.30 -1.42 -5.92
N LEU A 75 26.88 -2.67 -6.10
CA LEU A 75 25.62 -3.20 -5.57
C LEU A 75 25.62 -3.21 -4.06
N ALA A 76 26.67 -3.74 -3.43
CA ALA A 76 26.78 -3.76 -1.98
C ALA A 76 26.75 -2.34 -1.38
N ALA A 77 27.46 -1.39 -2.00
CA ALA A 77 27.41 0.02 -1.60
C ALA A 77 25.99 0.61 -1.77
N LYS A 78 25.30 0.33 -2.88
CA LYS A 78 23.94 0.80 -3.10
C LYS A 78 22.92 0.20 -2.14
N GLU A 79 23.04 -1.09 -1.83
CA GLU A 79 22.22 -1.75 -0.81
C GLU A 79 22.43 -1.14 0.57
N GLN A 80 23.67 -0.77 0.93
CA GLN A 80 23.93 -0.04 2.16
C GLN A 80 23.26 1.34 2.17
N CYS A 81 23.30 2.09 1.06
CA CYS A 81 22.58 3.36 0.93
C CYS A 81 21.06 3.17 1.08
N LEU A 82 20.49 2.13 0.45
CA LEU A 82 19.06 1.81 0.54
C LEU A 82 18.64 1.44 1.96
N LYS A 83 19.44 0.60 2.64
CA LYS A 83 19.24 0.23 4.05
C LYS A 83 19.29 1.46 4.95
N ALA A 84 20.29 2.33 4.76
CA ALA A 84 20.44 3.55 5.52
C ALA A 84 19.25 4.49 5.30
N ARG A 85 18.79 4.65 4.06
CA ARG A 85 17.62 5.49 3.75
C ARG A 85 16.34 4.93 4.38
N ALA A 86 16.11 3.62 4.29
CA ALA A 86 14.96 2.99 4.95
C ALA A 86 14.99 3.19 6.48
N ALA A 87 16.17 3.08 7.12
CA ALA A 87 16.32 3.34 8.55
C ALA A 87 16.07 4.82 8.90
N GLN A 88 16.51 5.76 8.06
CA GLN A 88 16.20 7.19 8.22
C GLN A 88 14.70 7.47 8.12
N LEU A 89 14.01 6.84 7.16
CA LEU A 89 12.56 6.93 7.01
C LEU A 89 11.85 6.39 8.26
N ALA A 90 12.24 5.21 8.75
CA ALA A 90 11.70 4.65 9.98
C ALA A 90 11.90 5.59 11.18
N ALA A 91 13.09 6.18 11.32
CA ALA A 91 13.35 7.15 12.38
C ALA A 91 12.52 8.43 12.20
N ALA A 92 12.28 8.89 10.97
CA ALA A 92 11.41 10.02 10.68
C ALA A 92 9.95 9.72 11.06
N VAL A 93 9.44 8.52 10.77
CA VAL A 93 8.11 8.08 11.20
C VAL A 93 7.97 8.16 12.72
N VAL A 94 8.93 7.62 13.46
CA VAL A 94 8.90 7.63 14.94
C VAL A 94 8.97 9.06 15.48
N ARG A 95 9.86 9.89 14.92
CA ARG A 95 9.97 11.31 15.33
C ARG A 95 8.69 12.09 15.07
N GLN A 96 8.07 11.90 13.90
CA GLN A 96 6.82 12.56 13.55
C GLN A 96 5.71 12.17 14.54
N GLU A 97 5.57 10.88 14.83
CA GLU A 97 4.59 10.39 15.80
C GLU A 97 4.84 10.95 17.21
N ALA A 98 6.11 11.02 17.64
CA ALA A 98 6.48 11.62 18.93
C ALA A 98 6.13 13.11 18.99
N ALA A 99 6.43 13.88 17.93
CA ALA A 99 6.11 15.30 17.84
C ALA A 99 4.59 15.54 17.91
N LEU A 100 3.78 14.72 17.23
CA LEU A 100 2.32 14.80 17.31
C LEU A 100 1.81 14.54 18.73
N ARG A 101 2.42 13.60 19.46
CA ARG A 101 2.06 13.29 20.85
C ARG A 101 2.44 14.41 21.81
N GLU A 102 3.55 15.08 21.56
CA GLU A 102 4.00 16.24 22.34
C GLU A 102 3.09 17.45 22.10
N GLN A 103 2.71 17.70 20.85
CA GLN A 103 1.79 18.80 20.49
C GLN A 103 0.38 18.58 21.03
N MET A 104 -0.06 17.32 21.16
CA MET A 104 -1.43 16.95 21.54
C MET A 104 -1.45 15.99 22.75
N PRO A 105 -0.97 16.41 23.93
CA PRO A 105 -0.84 15.53 25.09
C PRO A 105 -2.20 15.04 25.64
N TYR A 106 -3.30 15.74 25.33
CA TYR A 106 -4.65 15.35 25.73
C TYR A 106 -5.22 14.17 24.92
N LEU A 107 -4.56 13.79 23.82
CA LEU A 107 -4.90 12.61 23.00
C LEU A 107 -4.18 11.32 23.45
N MET A 108 -3.54 11.34 24.63
CA MET A 108 -2.98 10.15 25.26
C MET A 108 -4.06 9.06 25.39
N HIS A 109 -3.75 7.85 24.90
CA HIS A 109 -4.60 6.65 24.94
C HIS A 109 -5.86 6.69 24.05
N LEU A 110 -5.70 6.94 22.75
CA LEU A 110 -6.74 6.55 21.81
C LEU A 110 -6.96 5.04 21.88
N PRO A 111 -8.22 4.56 21.97
CA PRO A 111 -8.50 3.16 21.69
C PRO A 111 -8.14 2.93 20.21
N PHE A 112 -7.75 1.71 19.86
CA PHE A 112 -7.26 1.31 18.53
C PHE A 112 -5.78 1.67 18.31
N ASP A 113 -4.99 0.67 17.91
CA ASP A 113 -3.55 0.77 17.63
C ASP A 113 -3.30 1.55 16.34
N VAL A 114 -3.65 2.84 16.36
CA VAL A 114 -3.58 3.77 15.24
C VAL A 114 -2.65 4.90 15.62
N ALA A 115 -1.63 5.12 14.80
CA ALA A 115 -0.70 6.22 14.97
C ALA A 115 -1.40 7.57 14.70
N LEU A 116 -1.10 8.61 15.47
CA LEU A 116 -1.70 9.93 15.31
C LEU A 116 -1.47 10.49 13.90
N ARG A 117 -0.30 10.20 13.31
CA ARG A 117 0.02 10.62 11.94
C ARG A 117 -0.96 10.08 10.89
N GLU A 118 -1.60 8.93 11.14
CA GLU A 118 -2.55 8.29 10.21
C GLU A 118 -3.94 8.91 10.27
N LEU A 119 -4.23 9.68 11.32
CA LEU A 119 -5.51 10.34 11.51
C LEU A 119 -5.59 11.68 10.79
N HIS A 120 -4.45 12.25 10.39
CA HIS A 120 -4.35 13.55 9.73
C HIS A 120 -5.18 14.65 10.42
N LEU A 121 -5.17 14.66 11.76
CA LEU A 121 -6.02 15.56 12.58
C LEU A 121 -5.79 17.04 12.27
N GLU A 122 -4.56 17.41 11.91
CA GLU A 122 -4.18 18.77 11.53
C GLU A 122 -4.87 19.26 10.25
N SER A 123 -5.31 18.34 9.39
CA SER A 123 -6.08 18.65 8.18
C SER A 123 -7.59 18.62 8.41
N ASN A 124 -8.05 18.22 9.61
CA ASN A 124 -9.47 18.14 9.92
C ASN A 124 -9.99 19.49 10.42
N PRO A 125 -10.95 20.14 9.74
CA PRO A 125 -11.40 21.49 10.09
C PRO A 125 -12.11 21.55 11.45
N GLU A 126 -12.83 20.49 11.85
CA GLU A 126 -13.50 20.42 13.16
C GLU A 126 -12.45 20.34 14.29
N PHE A 127 -11.42 19.52 14.11
CA PHE A 127 -10.32 19.39 15.07
C PHE A 127 -9.52 20.68 15.19
N VAL A 128 -9.14 21.29 14.06
CA VAL A 128 -8.43 22.58 14.03
C VAL A 128 -9.22 23.67 14.75
N ALA A 129 -10.55 23.72 14.57
CA ALA A 129 -11.40 24.68 15.28
C ALA A 129 -11.43 24.44 16.80
N LEU A 130 -11.38 23.18 17.25
CA LEU A 130 -11.31 22.86 18.67
C LEU A 130 -9.96 23.23 19.28
N VAL A 131 -8.86 22.96 18.57
CA VAL A 131 -7.50 23.37 18.97
C VAL A 131 -7.41 24.88 19.09
N ALA A 132 -7.91 25.63 18.12
CA ALA A 132 -7.91 27.09 18.16
C ALA A 132 -8.70 27.65 19.37
N LYS A 133 -9.86 27.07 19.68
CA LYS A 133 -10.65 27.44 20.87
C LYS A 133 -9.92 27.12 22.17
N HIS A 134 -9.23 25.99 22.23
CA HIS A 134 -8.45 25.58 23.39
C HIS A 134 -7.24 26.50 23.60
N ALA A 135 -6.50 26.81 22.54
CA ALA A 135 -5.38 27.73 22.57
C ALA A 135 -5.80 29.13 23.08
N ALA A 136 -6.87 29.71 22.52
CA ALA A 136 -7.40 31.00 22.96
C ALA A 136 -7.87 31.00 24.43
N LEU A 137 -8.37 29.85 24.92
CA LEU A 137 -8.77 29.70 26.31
C LEU A 137 -7.56 29.61 27.26
N CYS A 138 -6.47 29.01 26.81
CA CYS A 138 -5.24 28.84 27.58
C CYS A 138 -4.36 30.10 27.63
N GLU A 139 -4.66 31.15 26.86
CA GLU A 139 -4.02 32.47 27.00
C GLU A 139 -4.25 33.07 28.40
N ASP A 140 -5.41 32.77 29.00
CA ASP A 140 -5.72 33.15 30.38
C ASP A 140 -5.28 32.03 31.34
N PRO A 141 -4.26 32.25 32.19
CA PRO A 141 -3.72 31.22 33.08
C PRO A 141 -4.74 30.71 34.10
N ASP A 142 -5.72 31.53 34.49
CA ASP A 142 -6.78 31.13 35.44
C ASP A 142 -7.78 30.14 34.78
N ARG A 143 -7.86 30.17 33.45
CA ARG A 143 -8.80 29.37 32.66
C ARG A 143 -8.16 28.15 31.99
N ALA A 144 -6.84 28.15 31.81
CA ALA A 144 -6.09 27.08 31.14
C ALA A 144 -6.29 25.68 31.77
N GLY A 145 -6.55 25.60 33.08
CA GLY A 145 -6.84 24.34 33.79
C GLY A 145 -8.32 24.11 34.10
N GLY A 146 -9.20 25.01 33.64
CA GLY A 146 -10.61 25.07 34.01
C GLY A 146 -11.48 23.97 33.40
N ALA A 147 -12.75 23.94 33.81
CA ALA A 147 -13.72 22.97 33.31
C ALA A 147 -13.92 23.05 31.78
N GLU A 148 -13.87 24.25 31.22
CA GLU A 148 -14.06 24.46 29.77
C GLU A 148 -12.85 23.95 28.97
N ALA A 149 -11.61 24.11 29.45
CA ALA A 149 -10.42 23.56 28.79
C ALA A 149 -10.48 22.04 28.75
N LYS A 150 -10.82 21.41 29.88
CA LYS A 150 -11.01 19.96 29.97
C LYS A 150 -12.17 19.45 29.09
N ARG A 151 -13.21 20.27 28.90
CA ARG A 151 -14.32 19.95 27.99
C ARG A 151 -13.87 19.97 26.54
N LEU A 152 -13.08 20.97 26.13
CA LEU A 152 -12.49 21.03 24.78
C LEU A 152 -11.53 19.87 24.53
N GLU A 153 -10.67 19.53 25.49
CA GLU A 153 -9.78 18.36 25.41
C GLU A 153 -10.55 17.04 25.24
N ARG A 154 -11.65 16.88 25.98
CA ARG A 154 -12.54 15.73 25.81
C ARG A 154 -13.17 15.70 24.42
N ALA A 155 -13.68 16.83 23.93
CA ALA A 155 -14.25 16.92 22.59
C ALA A 155 -13.21 16.57 21.50
N MET A 156 -11.97 17.04 21.64
CA MET A 156 -10.86 16.68 20.74
C MET A 156 -10.56 15.18 20.80
N ARG A 157 -10.55 14.57 22.00
CA ARG A 157 -10.35 13.13 22.16
C ARG A 157 -11.46 12.31 21.54
N ASP A 158 -12.72 12.70 21.76
CA ASP A 158 -13.88 12.00 21.23
C ASP A 158 -13.92 12.09 19.69
N LEU A 159 -13.57 13.25 19.14
CA LEU A 159 -13.41 13.44 17.69
C LEU A 159 -12.29 12.57 17.12
N ALA A 160 -11.10 12.60 17.73
CA ALA A 160 -9.96 11.80 17.30
C ALA A 160 -10.28 10.30 17.37
N LYS A 161 -11.03 9.85 18.40
CA LYS A 161 -11.52 8.48 18.51
C LYS A 161 -12.45 8.11 17.36
N ARG A 162 -13.43 8.96 17.03
CA ARG A 162 -14.34 8.72 15.90
C ARG A 162 -13.56 8.58 14.58
N ILE A 163 -12.61 9.48 14.34
CA ILE A 163 -11.75 9.43 13.15
C ILE A 163 -10.91 8.14 13.14
N ALA A 164 -10.35 7.73 14.29
CA ALA A 164 -9.61 6.49 14.40
C ALA A 164 -10.47 5.25 14.09
N GLU A 165 -11.71 5.21 14.56
CA GLU A 165 -12.67 4.15 14.22
C GLU A 165 -12.93 4.10 12.71
N ASP A 166 -13.15 5.26 12.09
CA ASP A 166 -13.37 5.35 10.65
C ASP A 166 -12.15 4.89 9.85
N VAL A 167 -10.93 5.28 10.26
CA VAL A 167 -9.68 4.86 9.62
C VAL A 167 -9.47 3.35 9.74
N VAL A 168 -9.70 2.77 10.92
CA VAL A 168 -9.56 1.32 11.16
C VAL A 168 -10.56 0.55 10.32
N GLU A 169 -11.81 0.97 10.30
CA GLU A 169 -12.86 0.30 9.56
C GLU A 169 -12.65 0.44 8.04
N ALA A 170 -12.23 1.62 7.56
CA ALA A 170 -11.87 1.83 6.15
C ALA A 170 -10.68 0.95 5.74
N ARG A 171 -9.62 0.88 6.56
CA ARG A 171 -8.46 0.00 6.33
C ARG A 171 -8.90 -1.46 6.28
N ARG A 172 -9.69 -1.90 7.26
CA ARG A 172 -10.19 -3.28 7.33
C ARG A 172 -11.00 -3.64 6.09
N ARG A 173 -11.93 -2.77 5.66
CA ARG A 173 -12.70 -2.97 4.41
C ARG A 173 -11.80 -3.06 3.19
N ALA A 174 -10.83 -2.16 3.04
CA ALA A 174 -9.90 -2.17 1.91
C ALA A 174 -9.05 -3.45 1.87
N LEU A 175 -8.59 -3.94 3.02
CA LEU A 175 -7.82 -5.18 3.12
C LEU A 175 -8.67 -6.42 2.85
N VAL A 176 -9.90 -6.47 3.38
CA VAL A 176 -10.84 -7.56 3.11
C VAL A 176 -11.16 -7.60 1.62
N GLU A 177 -11.42 -6.45 1.00
CA GLU A 177 -11.68 -6.37 -0.43
C GLU A 177 -10.45 -6.79 -1.25
N THR A 178 -9.26 -6.39 -0.81
CA THR A 178 -8.00 -6.84 -1.40
C THR A 178 -7.88 -8.36 -1.40
N GLU A 179 -8.20 -9.00 -0.27
CA GLU A 179 -8.17 -10.44 -0.16
C GLU A 179 -9.30 -11.12 -0.93
N ASN A 180 -10.50 -10.55 -0.97
CA ASN A 180 -11.62 -11.06 -1.77
C ASN A 180 -11.26 -11.09 -3.26
N LEU A 181 -10.67 -10.00 -3.77
CA LEU A 181 -10.23 -9.91 -5.16
C LEU A 181 -9.09 -10.90 -5.43
N HIS A 182 -8.17 -11.07 -4.49
CA HIS A 182 -7.13 -12.08 -4.59
C HIS A 182 -7.68 -13.52 -4.62
N GLU A 183 -8.70 -13.82 -3.82
CA GLU A 183 -9.39 -15.12 -3.83
C GLU A 183 -10.16 -15.34 -5.13
N LYS A 184 -10.86 -14.31 -5.60
CA LYS A 184 -11.68 -14.32 -6.82
C LYS A 184 -10.84 -14.53 -8.08
N TYR A 185 -9.71 -13.83 -8.22
CA TYR A 185 -8.85 -13.90 -9.40
C TYR A 185 -7.65 -14.83 -9.22
N ARG A 186 -7.80 -15.91 -8.43
CA ARG A 186 -6.74 -16.88 -8.17
C ARG A 186 -6.13 -17.49 -9.44
N ALA A 187 -6.92 -17.61 -10.52
CA ALA A 187 -6.50 -18.17 -11.80
C ALA A 187 -5.74 -17.18 -12.71
N CYS A 188 -5.94 -15.86 -12.52
CA CYS A 188 -5.12 -14.79 -13.12
C CYS A 188 -3.65 -14.79 -12.62
N ARG A 189 -3.28 -15.67 -11.67
CA ARG A 189 -1.94 -15.80 -11.07
C ARG A 189 -0.83 -16.24 -12.04
N ARG A 190 -1.14 -16.56 -13.30
CA ARG A 190 -0.16 -17.07 -14.26
C ARG A 190 0.55 -15.98 -15.07
N SER A 191 0.08 -14.73 -15.02
CA SER A 191 0.89 -13.56 -15.35
C SER A 191 1.45 -12.98 -14.05
N ARG A 192 2.75 -12.67 -14.03
CA ARG A 192 3.39 -11.95 -12.92
C ARG A 192 2.97 -10.48 -12.97
N LEU A 193 1.69 -10.17 -12.85
CA LEU A 193 1.26 -8.78 -12.79
C LEU A 193 1.91 -8.11 -11.57
N PRO A 194 2.53 -6.94 -11.73
CA PRO A 194 2.93 -6.12 -10.60
C PRO A 194 1.65 -5.82 -9.83
N VAL A 195 1.52 -6.40 -8.63
CA VAL A 195 0.36 -6.17 -7.78
C VAL A 195 0.52 -4.79 -7.18
N LEU A 196 0.19 -3.76 -7.96
CA LEU A 196 -0.06 -2.42 -7.45
C LEU A 196 -1.08 -2.53 -6.30
N PRO A 197 -1.03 -1.66 -5.28
CA PRO A 197 -2.06 -1.65 -4.24
C PRO A 197 -3.43 -1.41 -4.88
N LEU A 198 -4.47 -2.10 -4.40
CA LEU A 198 -5.73 -2.27 -5.13
C LEU A 198 -6.48 -0.96 -5.48
N TRP A 199 -6.18 0.14 -4.79
CA TRP A 199 -6.69 1.48 -5.09
C TRP A 199 -6.00 2.19 -6.27
N LYS A 200 -4.83 1.72 -6.71
CA LYS A 200 -4.13 2.19 -7.93
C LYS A 200 -4.60 1.47 -9.19
N TRP A 201 -5.52 0.52 -9.07
CA TRP A 201 -6.12 -0.18 -10.21
C TRP A 201 -7.21 0.70 -10.80
N VAL A 202 -6.81 1.57 -11.73
CA VAL A 202 -7.70 2.31 -12.64
C VAL A 202 -8.64 1.38 -13.43
N TRP A 203 -8.42 0.06 -13.35
CA TRP A 203 -9.00 -0.99 -14.18
C TRP A 203 -10.34 -1.48 -13.62
N VAL A 204 -10.63 -1.20 -12.33
CA VAL A 204 -11.94 -1.51 -11.72
C VAL A 204 -13.02 -0.52 -12.18
N GLU A 205 -12.63 0.63 -12.72
CA GLU A 205 -13.53 1.59 -13.37
C GLU A 205 -13.69 1.32 -14.88
N ASP A 206 -12.85 0.46 -15.45
CA ASP A 206 -12.92 0.10 -16.86
C ASP A 206 -14.18 -0.75 -17.15
N PRO A 207 -15.07 -0.31 -18.05
CA PRO A 207 -16.33 -1.00 -18.33
C PRO A 207 -16.13 -2.38 -18.99
N VAL A 208 -15.03 -2.58 -19.72
CA VAL A 208 -14.68 -3.87 -20.34
C VAL A 208 -14.21 -4.85 -19.27
N PHE A 209 -13.38 -4.40 -18.33
CA PHE A 209 -12.97 -5.23 -17.19
C PHE A 209 -14.16 -5.60 -16.30
N ARG A 210 -15.09 -4.67 -16.03
CA ARG A 210 -16.32 -4.96 -15.27
C ARG A 210 -17.18 -6.01 -15.95
N ALA A 211 -17.37 -5.91 -17.26
CA ALA A 211 -18.15 -6.88 -18.02
C ALA A 211 -17.51 -8.28 -17.96
N LEU A 212 -16.20 -8.38 -18.21
CA LEU A 212 -15.47 -9.65 -18.14
C LEU A 212 -15.43 -10.22 -16.71
N SER A 213 -15.32 -9.35 -15.70
CA SER A 213 -15.40 -9.75 -14.29
C SER A 213 -16.78 -10.33 -13.94
N HIS A 214 -17.86 -9.67 -14.36
CA HIS A 214 -19.23 -10.14 -14.12
C HIS A 214 -19.50 -11.47 -14.84
N GLU A 215 -18.97 -11.64 -16.05
CA GLU A 215 -19.05 -12.88 -16.79
C GLU A 215 -18.31 -14.01 -16.06
N LEU A 216 -17.07 -13.76 -15.60
CA LEU A 216 -16.30 -14.70 -14.80
C LEU A 216 -16.98 -15.05 -13.47
N ASP A 217 -17.66 -14.10 -12.81
CA ASP A 217 -18.46 -14.36 -11.61
C ASP A 217 -19.58 -15.37 -11.89
N GLY A 218 -20.28 -15.21 -13.00
CA GLY A 218 -21.32 -16.15 -13.43
C GLY A 218 -20.76 -17.55 -13.71
N LEU A 219 -19.59 -17.62 -14.33
CA LEU A 219 -18.92 -18.88 -14.66
C LEU A 219 -18.37 -19.59 -13.40
N HIS A 220 -17.88 -18.84 -12.41
CA HIS A 220 -17.40 -19.39 -11.13
C HIS A 220 -18.52 -19.94 -10.23
N ALA A 221 -19.79 -19.80 -10.59
CA ALA A 221 -20.89 -20.47 -9.89
C ALA A 221 -20.81 -22.00 -9.98
N ASP A 222 -20.25 -22.55 -11.06
CA ASP A 222 -19.94 -23.98 -11.21
C ASP A 222 -18.59 -24.14 -11.97
N PRO A 223 -17.47 -24.03 -11.25
CA PRO A 223 -16.15 -23.93 -11.87
C PRO A 223 -15.71 -25.24 -12.54
N THR A 224 -16.24 -26.38 -12.08
CA THR A 224 -16.01 -27.70 -12.67
C THR A 224 -16.69 -27.82 -14.03
N LYS A 225 -17.93 -27.33 -14.15
CA LYS A 225 -18.69 -27.36 -15.41
C LYS A 225 -18.19 -26.32 -16.40
N ASN A 226 -17.77 -25.16 -15.91
CA ASN A 226 -17.42 -24.01 -16.74
C ASN A 226 -15.90 -23.85 -16.95
N ALA A 227 -15.09 -24.86 -16.62
CA ALA A 227 -13.63 -24.78 -16.62
C ALA A 227 -13.03 -24.27 -17.94
N GLU A 228 -13.54 -24.73 -19.08
CA GLU A 228 -13.07 -24.31 -20.40
C GLU A 228 -13.47 -22.88 -20.74
N GLN A 229 -14.67 -22.45 -20.33
CA GLN A 229 -15.19 -21.10 -20.53
C GLN A 229 -14.45 -20.09 -19.65
N ILE A 230 -14.21 -20.43 -18.37
CA ILE A 230 -13.38 -19.65 -17.46
C ILE A 230 -12.00 -19.43 -18.09
N ALA A 231 -11.35 -20.51 -18.54
CA ALA A 231 -10.05 -20.43 -19.16
C ALA A 231 -10.06 -19.66 -20.50
N ALA A 232 -11.16 -19.68 -21.24
CA ALA A 232 -11.32 -18.94 -22.48
C ALA A 232 -11.53 -17.44 -22.24
N THR A 233 -12.37 -17.06 -21.27
CA THR A 233 -12.62 -15.66 -20.89
C THR A 233 -11.35 -15.03 -20.28
N GLU A 234 -10.59 -15.79 -19.47
CA GLU A 234 -9.28 -15.38 -18.96
C GLU A 234 -8.23 -15.18 -20.07
N ARG A 235 -8.23 -16.04 -21.11
CA ARG A 235 -7.36 -15.89 -22.29
C ARG A 235 -7.81 -14.76 -23.22
N GLY A 236 -9.12 -14.56 -23.37
CA GLY A 236 -9.73 -13.54 -24.22
C GLY A 236 -9.35 -12.14 -23.77
N GLY A 237 -9.43 -11.87 -22.47
CA GLY A 237 -8.98 -10.61 -21.86
C GLY A 237 -7.48 -10.31 -22.04
N ALA A 238 -6.67 -11.29 -22.44
CA ALA A 238 -5.24 -11.11 -22.74
C ALA A 238 -4.94 -10.78 -24.22
N SER A 239 -5.94 -10.76 -25.09
CA SER A 239 -5.75 -10.79 -26.57
C SER A 239 -6.46 -9.66 -27.34
N THR A 240 -7.37 -8.91 -26.72
CA THR A 240 -8.11 -7.82 -27.37
C THR A 240 -7.28 -6.53 -27.45
N GLY A 241 -6.62 -6.35 -28.60
CA GLY A 241 -6.49 -5.08 -29.34
C GLY A 241 -5.59 -3.98 -28.78
N ASP A 242 -5.94 -3.41 -27.63
CA ASP A 242 -5.27 -2.21 -27.06
C ASP A 242 -4.76 -2.42 -25.63
N GLY A 243 -4.86 -3.63 -25.09
CA GLY A 243 -4.12 -3.98 -23.89
C GLY A 243 -3.71 -5.44 -23.87
N ALA A 244 -2.40 -5.63 -23.79
CA ALA A 244 -1.80 -6.91 -23.47
C ALA A 244 -1.84 -7.13 -21.94
N TRP A 245 -3.04 -7.21 -21.36
CA TRP A 245 -3.27 -7.25 -19.90
C TRP A 245 -2.59 -8.43 -19.16
N PHE A 246 -2.07 -9.45 -19.88
CA PHE A 246 -1.38 -10.61 -19.28
C PHE A 246 0.01 -10.93 -19.84
N ARG A 247 0.43 -10.33 -20.97
CA ARG A 247 1.69 -10.71 -21.66
C ARG A 247 2.88 -9.81 -21.34
N GLU A 248 2.64 -8.55 -20.97
CA GLU A 248 3.71 -7.58 -20.73
C GLU A 248 4.32 -7.66 -19.30
N ALA A 249 4.00 -8.72 -18.57
CA ALA A 249 4.46 -8.97 -17.21
C ALA A 249 5.54 -10.08 -17.12
N ALA A 250 6.00 -10.60 -18.26
CA ALA A 250 7.14 -11.52 -18.35
C ALA A 250 8.30 -10.81 -19.04
N GLY A 251 9.32 -10.44 -18.26
CA GLY A 251 10.47 -9.66 -18.71
C GLY A 251 11.08 -10.18 -20.01
N ASN A 252 11.17 -9.30 -21.00
CA ASN A 252 11.97 -9.55 -22.20
C ASN A 252 13.41 -9.10 -21.95
N ARG A 253 14.25 -10.04 -21.52
CA ARG A 253 15.69 -9.99 -21.80
C ARG A 253 16.13 -11.29 -22.46
N ARG A 254 16.26 -11.23 -23.78
CA ARG A 254 17.21 -11.88 -24.72
C ARG A 254 16.46 -12.21 -26.02
N GLY A 255 16.95 -11.86 -27.21
CA GLY A 255 18.33 -11.70 -27.62
C GLY A 255 18.51 -10.85 -28.88
N ALA A 256 19.74 -10.40 -29.03
CA ALA A 256 20.28 -9.74 -30.21
C ALA A 256 20.18 -10.62 -31.46
N THR A 257 19.88 -10.05 -32.64
CA THR A 257 20.73 -10.19 -33.85
C THR A 257 20.33 -9.22 -34.97
N GLN A 258 21.36 -8.60 -35.55
CA GLN A 258 21.53 -8.20 -36.95
C GLN A 258 20.77 -6.99 -37.52
N VAL A 259 21.53 -5.88 -37.54
CA VAL A 259 21.65 -4.93 -38.65
C VAL A 259 21.58 -5.63 -40.02
N PRO A 260 20.73 -5.18 -40.96
CA PRO A 260 21.00 -5.35 -42.38
C PRO A 260 21.78 -4.12 -42.89
N ILE A 261 22.97 -4.41 -43.39
CA ILE A 261 23.78 -3.54 -44.23
C ILE A 261 23.02 -3.38 -45.55
N SER A 262 22.54 -2.17 -45.86
CA SER A 262 22.05 -1.85 -47.20
C SER A 262 23.25 -1.67 -48.13
N SER A 263 23.62 -2.75 -48.82
CA SER A 263 24.35 -2.66 -50.08
C SER A 263 23.34 -2.47 -51.21
N GLU A 264 23.22 -1.25 -51.72
CA GLU A 264 22.56 -0.99 -52.99
C GLU A 264 23.41 -0.02 -53.81
N THR A 265 24.31 -0.61 -54.60
CA THR A 265 24.83 -0.02 -55.83
C THR A 265 24.17 -0.73 -56.99
N ARG A 266 23.26 -0.04 -57.70
CA ARG A 266 23.34 0.18 -59.16
C ARG A 266 22.11 0.93 -59.68
N GLY A 267 22.41 2.15 -60.12
CA GLY A 267 21.72 2.97 -61.09
C GLY A 267 22.74 4.03 -61.49
#